data_AF-A0A952NZ79-F1
#
_entry.id   AF-A0A952NZ79-F1
#
_cell.length_a   1.000
_cell.length_b   1.000
_cell.length_c   1.000
_cell.angle_alpha   90.00
_cell.angle_beta   90.00
_cell.angle_gamma   90.00
#
_symmetry.space_group_name_H-M   'P 1'
#
loop_
_entity.id
_entity.type
_entity.pdbx_description
1 polymer ?
#
loop_
_entity_poly.entity_id
_entity_poly.type
_entity_poly.pdbx_seq_one_letter_code
_entity_poly.pdbx_strand_id
1 'polypeptide(L)'
;MEGPRSPTENEFDRVLDFLNGQLRPDSQWSIAQEYPTALSTTNLHNMRIITENERILSHAVLKPLIVKTPHVVLKVGAIGSVVTDESARGQGLSTKIMNSCLDEAVRQNCDIAVLWTEIHDFYRRIGFELAGFEQTFFIENQLEVTGAKLAFRTTTQVDPEAIYRLMQKHTVMTHRSLEEVRRFLQIPNSTLYTAWSLDGRLEAFAVEGKGADLRDYVHEWAGSVSSLLQLFNFILMTKNRPFTVIAPRHSQSLAQAFEARDVLRVDGHLGMIKALNRPSLMAKVQRALGAYGGLPAEVDQLNDADFIRLLFGPHDEALTPILDFNPRIREILPLRFWLWGWDSI
;
A
#
# COMPACT_ATOMS: atom_id res chain seq x y z
N MET A 1 -3.13 34.25 1.90
CA MET A 1 -3.06 32.78 1.91
C MET A 1 -4.31 32.22 1.25
N GLU A 2 -4.14 31.32 0.29
CA GLU A 2 -5.23 30.69 -0.48
C GLU A 2 -5.19 29.16 -0.33
N GLY A 3 -6.35 28.53 -0.46
CA GLY A 3 -6.51 27.07 -0.34
C GLY A 3 -6.96 26.61 1.05
N PRO A 4 -7.08 25.28 1.28
CA PRO A 4 -6.71 24.19 0.38
C PRO A 4 -7.49 24.17 -0.94
N ARG A 5 -6.80 24.04 -2.06
CA ARG A 5 -7.42 23.86 -3.40
C ARG A 5 -6.57 22.94 -4.27
N SER A 6 -7.13 22.45 -5.35
CA SER A 6 -6.33 21.79 -6.38
C SER A 6 -5.40 22.79 -7.07
N PRO A 7 -4.16 22.40 -7.41
CA PRO A 7 -3.32 23.17 -8.30
C PRO A 7 -3.96 23.26 -9.70
N THR A 8 -3.69 24.36 -10.39
CA THR A 8 -3.94 24.50 -11.84
C THR A 8 -2.84 23.79 -12.64
N GLU A 9 -3.06 23.54 -13.94
CA GLU A 9 -2.03 22.92 -14.80
C GLU A 9 -0.73 23.75 -14.81
N ASN A 10 -0.84 25.08 -14.85
CA ASN A 10 0.30 26.00 -14.79
C ASN A 10 1.01 26.04 -13.42
N GLU A 11 0.42 25.44 -12.38
CA GLU A 11 1.04 25.30 -11.06
C GLU A 11 1.72 23.94 -10.88
N PHE A 12 1.53 22.97 -11.80
CA PHE A 12 2.00 21.60 -11.60
C PHE A 12 3.52 21.51 -11.44
N ASP A 13 4.30 22.19 -12.28
CA ASP A 13 5.76 22.20 -12.17
C ASP A 13 6.22 22.81 -10.83
N ARG A 14 5.56 23.88 -10.37
CA ARG A 14 5.83 24.48 -9.05
C ARG A 14 5.51 23.53 -7.90
N VAL A 15 4.47 22.69 -8.04
CA VAL A 15 4.17 21.62 -7.07
C VAL A 15 5.31 20.61 -7.03
N LEU A 16 5.80 20.17 -8.20
CA LEU A 16 6.91 19.23 -8.27
C LEU A 16 8.19 19.83 -7.70
N ASP A 17 8.51 21.08 -8.01
CA ASP A 17 9.68 21.79 -7.45
C ASP A 17 9.60 21.87 -5.92
N PHE A 18 8.43 22.22 -5.38
CA PHE A 18 8.19 22.24 -3.94
C PHE A 18 8.39 20.86 -3.31
N LEU A 19 7.80 19.81 -3.89
CA LEU A 19 7.93 18.45 -3.36
C LEU A 19 9.35 17.90 -3.48
N ASN A 20 10.03 18.14 -4.60
CA ASN A 20 11.42 17.75 -4.79
C ASN A 20 12.31 18.42 -3.75
N GLY A 21 12.16 19.73 -3.54
CA GLY A 21 12.95 20.46 -2.55
C GLY A 21 12.70 20.00 -1.10
N GLN A 22 11.47 19.61 -0.76
CA GLN A 22 11.12 19.24 0.61
C GLN A 22 11.34 17.75 0.93
N LEU A 23 11.10 16.86 -0.04
CA LEU A 23 11.06 15.41 0.18
C LEU A 23 12.18 14.67 -0.53
N ARG A 24 12.79 15.26 -1.58
CA ARG A 24 13.82 14.64 -2.41
C ARG A 24 14.99 15.59 -2.71
N PRO A 25 15.52 16.34 -1.71
CA PRO A 25 16.57 17.35 -1.95
C PRO A 25 17.85 16.75 -2.56
N ASP A 26 18.12 15.47 -2.28
CA ASP A 26 19.32 14.75 -2.71
C ASP A 26 19.08 13.77 -3.88
N SER A 27 17.89 13.75 -4.48
CA SER A 27 17.55 12.83 -5.57
C SER A 27 17.91 13.37 -6.95
N GLN A 28 18.35 12.48 -7.84
CA GLN A 28 18.70 12.82 -9.24
C GLN A 28 17.50 12.75 -10.19
N TRP A 29 16.31 12.47 -9.66
CA TRP A 29 15.06 12.31 -10.40
C TRP A 29 13.95 13.05 -9.67
N SER A 30 12.87 13.35 -10.39
CA SER A 30 11.69 13.97 -9.80
C SER A 30 10.90 12.95 -8.98
N ILE A 31 10.32 13.37 -7.86
CA ILE A 31 9.37 12.59 -7.05
C ILE A 31 8.19 12.06 -7.87
N ALA A 32 7.81 12.74 -8.95
CA ALA A 32 6.77 12.27 -9.87
C ALA A 32 7.14 10.96 -10.58
N GLN A 33 8.43 10.67 -10.73
CA GLN A 33 8.91 9.40 -11.29
C GLN A 33 8.79 8.25 -10.28
N GLU A 34 8.76 8.54 -8.97
CA GLU A 34 8.55 7.55 -7.91
C GLU A 34 7.07 7.17 -7.74
N TYR A 35 6.19 8.16 -7.91
CA TYR A 35 4.74 8.00 -7.78
C TYR A 35 4.01 8.41 -9.06
N PRO A 36 4.28 7.75 -10.20
CA PRO A 36 3.81 8.20 -11.52
C PRO A 36 2.28 8.27 -11.62
N THR A 37 1.56 7.48 -10.85
CA THR A 37 0.08 7.45 -10.89
C THR A 37 -0.58 8.43 -9.93
N ALA A 38 0.14 8.92 -8.93
CA ALA A 38 -0.35 9.86 -7.92
C ALA A 38 0.06 11.31 -8.26
N LEU A 39 1.33 11.51 -8.64
CA LEU A 39 1.90 12.80 -9.00
C LEU A 39 1.93 12.95 -10.52
N SER A 40 0.74 13.07 -11.11
CA SER A 40 0.55 13.32 -12.54
C SER A 40 -0.54 14.36 -12.80
N THR A 41 -0.49 14.99 -13.97
CA THR A 41 -1.51 15.93 -14.43
C THR A 41 -2.91 15.29 -14.49
N THR A 42 -3.00 13.99 -14.78
CA THR A 42 -4.27 13.25 -14.76
C THR A 42 -4.88 13.10 -13.36
N ASN A 43 -4.08 13.24 -12.29
CA ASN A 43 -4.51 13.17 -10.90
C ASN A 43 -4.48 14.56 -10.21
N LEU A 44 -4.27 15.64 -10.96
CA LEU A 44 -4.11 17.00 -10.46
C LEU A 44 -5.30 17.45 -9.58
N HIS A 45 -6.51 17.07 -9.97
CA HIS A 45 -7.75 17.37 -9.24
C HIS A 45 -7.78 16.76 -7.82
N ASN A 46 -6.92 15.78 -7.52
CA ASN A 46 -6.79 15.13 -6.21
C ASN A 46 -5.59 15.63 -5.39
N MET A 47 -4.80 16.55 -5.93
CA MET A 47 -3.76 17.25 -5.17
C MET A 47 -4.38 18.41 -4.40
N ARG A 48 -3.83 18.74 -3.24
CA ARG A 48 -4.22 19.90 -2.44
C ARG A 48 -3.00 20.74 -2.15
N ILE A 49 -3.10 22.03 -2.43
CA ILE A 49 -2.08 23.01 -2.07
C ILE A 49 -2.69 24.14 -1.25
N ILE A 50 -1.88 24.70 -0.36
CA ILE A 50 -2.10 26.01 0.26
C ILE A 50 -0.96 26.91 -0.20
N THR A 51 -1.30 28.12 -0.67
CA THR A 51 -0.33 29.08 -1.20
C THR A 51 -0.37 30.42 -0.48
N GLU A 52 0.73 31.15 -0.53
CA GLU A 52 0.83 32.55 -0.14
C GLU A 52 1.78 33.28 -1.08
N ASN A 53 1.32 34.37 -1.70
CA ASN A 53 2.09 35.12 -2.70
C ASN A 53 2.69 34.19 -3.76
N GLU A 54 1.87 33.29 -4.30
CA GLU A 54 2.25 32.27 -5.30
C GLU A 54 3.24 31.18 -4.84
N ARG A 55 3.75 31.26 -3.59
CA ARG A 55 4.58 30.21 -2.98
C ARG A 55 3.70 29.12 -2.39
N ILE A 56 4.02 27.85 -2.68
CA ILE A 56 3.36 26.71 -2.04
C ILE A 56 3.91 26.57 -0.61
N LEU A 57 3.00 26.53 0.36
CA LEU A 57 3.31 26.37 1.79
C LEU A 57 3.05 24.96 2.29
N SER A 58 2.10 24.25 1.69
CA SER A 58 1.74 22.91 2.11
C SER A 58 1.12 22.14 0.95
N HIS A 59 1.31 20.82 0.94
CA HIS A 59 0.78 19.90 -0.04
C HIS A 59 0.30 18.60 0.60
N ALA A 60 -0.69 17.95 -0.02
CA ALA A 60 -0.92 16.51 0.04
C ALA A 60 -1.55 16.03 -1.29
N VAL A 61 -1.39 14.74 -1.60
CA VAL A 61 -2.07 14.12 -2.74
C VAL A 61 -2.96 12.98 -2.29
N LEU A 62 -4.15 12.91 -2.86
CA LEU A 62 -5.04 11.75 -2.79
C LEU A 62 -4.90 10.92 -4.08
N LYS A 63 -4.90 9.61 -3.93
CA LYS A 63 -5.03 8.65 -5.03
C LYS A 63 -6.13 7.64 -4.69
N PRO A 64 -7.28 7.72 -5.37
CA PRO A 64 -8.30 6.68 -5.27
C PRO A 64 -7.81 5.38 -5.92
N LEU A 65 -7.98 4.27 -5.21
CA LEU A 65 -7.64 2.92 -5.62
C LEU A 65 -8.85 2.01 -5.44
N ILE A 66 -8.97 0.95 -6.25
CA ILE A 66 -9.95 -0.11 -6.04
C ILE A 66 -9.20 -1.37 -5.59
N VAL A 67 -9.42 -1.79 -4.34
CA VAL A 67 -8.82 -3.01 -3.79
C VAL A 67 -9.86 -4.12 -3.82
N LYS A 68 -9.54 -5.19 -4.56
CA LYS A 68 -10.35 -6.40 -4.62
C LYS A 68 -9.84 -7.37 -3.57
N THR A 69 -10.75 -7.92 -2.78
CA THR A 69 -10.48 -8.99 -1.81
C THR A 69 -11.44 -10.16 -2.09
N PRO A 70 -11.24 -11.34 -1.48
CA PRO A 70 -12.15 -12.47 -1.67
C PRO A 70 -13.59 -12.20 -1.25
N HIS A 71 -13.81 -11.27 -0.32
CA HIS A 71 -15.11 -11.05 0.32
C HIS A 71 -15.73 -9.69 0.00
N VAL A 72 -14.90 -8.67 -0.21
CA VAL A 72 -15.34 -7.28 -0.42
C VAL A 72 -14.49 -6.56 -1.47
N VAL A 73 -15.09 -5.59 -2.16
CA VAL A 73 -14.37 -4.62 -2.98
C VAL A 73 -14.40 -3.26 -2.27
N LEU A 74 -13.21 -2.71 -2.03
CA LEU A 74 -13.02 -1.45 -1.31
C LEU A 74 -12.54 -0.38 -2.28
N LYS A 75 -13.15 0.80 -2.23
CA LYS A 75 -12.57 2.02 -2.82
C LYS A 75 -11.78 2.71 -1.73
N VAL A 76 -10.48 2.88 -1.95
CA VAL A 76 -9.51 3.34 -0.96
C VAL A 76 -8.93 4.66 -1.41
N GLY A 77 -8.95 5.68 -0.55
CA GLY A 77 -8.20 6.91 -0.76
C GLY A 77 -6.81 6.80 -0.16
N ALA A 78 -5.79 6.48 -0.95
CA ALA A 78 -4.40 6.54 -0.49
C ALA A 78 -3.95 8.01 -0.45
N ILE A 79 -3.48 8.47 0.70
CA ILE A 79 -3.00 9.84 0.89
C ILE A 79 -1.52 9.80 1.20
N GLY A 80 -0.74 10.58 0.46
CA GLY A 80 0.71 10.63 0.60
C GLY A 80 1.29 11.99 0.22
N SER A 81 2.62 12.07 0.23
CA SER A 81 3.38 13.31 -0.02
C SER A 81 2.86 14.51 0.79
N VAL A 82 2.47 14.27 2.06
CA VAL A 82 1.94 15.28 2.97
C VAL A 82 3.11 16.08 3.53
N VAL A 83 3.19 17.36 3.20
CA VAL A 83 4.29 18.21 3.64
C VAL A 83 3.84 19.65 3.87
N THR A 84 4.44 20.29 4.87
CA THR A 84 4.28 21.71 5.16
C THR A 84 5.66 22.32 5.30
N ASP A 85 5.90 23.39 4.55
CA ASP A 85 7.12 24.17 4.59
C ASP A 85 7.46 24.57 6.03
N GLU A 86 8.73 24.47 6.39
CA GLU A 86 9.18 24.69 7.77
C GLU A 86 8.77 26.05 8.32
N SER A 87 8.84 27.10 7.50
CA SER A 87 8.45 28.47 7.90
C SER A 87 6.94 28.63 8.16
N ALA A 88 6.11 27.69 7.70
CA ALA A 88 4.66 27.71 7.80
C ALA A 88 4.08 26.66 8.76
N ARG A 89 4.94 25.93 9.50
CA ARG A 89 4.52 24.93 10.49
C ARG A 89 3.87 25.57 11.73
N GLY A 90 3.10 24.77 12.47
CA GLY A 90 2.40 25.22 13.69
C GLY A 90 1.15 26.08 13.44
N GLN A 91 0.79 26.35 12.18
CA GLN A 91 -0.35 27.19 11.82
C GLN A 91 -1.61 26.38 11.42
N GLY A 92 -1.59 25.06 11.66
CA GLY A 92 -2.70 24.15 11.32
C GLY A 92 -2.86 23.83 9.82
N LEU A 93 -1.89 24.18 8.97
CA LEU A 93 -1.98 23.99 7.51
C LEU A 93 -2.08 22.51 7.11
N SER A 94 -1.29 21.63 7.75
CA SER A 94 -1.33 20.19 7.47
C SER A 94 -2.71 19.61 7.77
N THR A 95 -3.35 20.01 8.87
CA THR A 95 -4.72 19.59 9.22
C THR A 95 -5.74 20.08 8.19
N LYS A 96 -5.64 21.34 7.75
CA LYS A 96 -6.52 21.89 6.69
C LYS A 96 -6.41 21.11 5.39
N ILE A 97 -5.18 20.82 4.95
CA ILE A 97 -4.93 20.03 3.74
C ILE A 97 -5.48 18.61 3.89
N MET A 98 -5.17 17.93 5.00
CA MET A 98 -5.65 16.58 5.24
C MET A 98 -7.17 16.50 5.20
N ASN A 99 -7.88 17.43 5.86
CA ASN A 99 -9.34 17.48 5.81
C ASN A 99 -9.85 17.68 4.38
N SER A 100 -9.20 18.53 3.58
CA SER A 100 -9.58 18.71 2.17
C SER A 100 -9.37 17.46 1.30
N CYS A 101 -8.33 16.66 1.57
CA CYS A 101 -8.13 15.36 0.92
C CYS A 101 -9.19 14.34 1.38
N LEU A 102 -9.55 14.33 2.67
CA LEU A 102 -10.58 13.44 3.20
C LEU A 102 -11.96 13.78 2.62
N ASP A 103 -12.31 15.07 2.53
CA ASP A 103 -13.55 15.53 1.91
C ASP A 103 -13.63 15.11 0.44
N GLU A 104 -12.50 15.17 -0.28
CA GLU A 104 -12.43 14.68 -1.65
C GLU A 104 -12.58 13.17 -1.75
N ALA A 105 -11.93 12.41 -0.86
CA ALA A 105 -12.08 10.97 -0.81
C ALA A 105 -13.54 10.57 -0.56
N VAL A 106 -14.24 11.27 0.33
CA VAL A 106 -15.69 11.11 0.57
C VAL A 106 -16.51 11.46 -0.68
N ARG A 107 -16.24 12.60 -1.33
CA ARG A 107 -16.92 12.99 -2.60
C ARG A 107 -16.77 11.94 -3.69
N GLN A 108 -15.62 11.26 -3.71
CA GLN A 108 -15.36 10.17 -4.64
C GLN A 108 -15.87 8.81 -4.17
N ASN A 109 -16.63 8.75 -3.07
CA ASN A 109 -17.19 7.52 -2.51
C ASN A 109 -16.11 6.49 -2.11
N CYS A 110 -14.97 6.95 -1.61
CA CYS A 110 -14.01 6.05 -0.96
C CYS A 110 -14.63 5.52 0.35
N ASP A 111 -14.44 4.23 0.62
CA ASP A 111 -14.90 3.59 1.84
C ASP A 111 -13.96 3.91 3.02
N ILE A 112 -12.66 3.93 2.73
CA ILE A 112 -11.58 4.21 3.69
C ILE A 112 -10.54 5.16 3.09
N ALA A 113 -9.82 5.86 3.96
CA ALA A 113 -8.54 6.50 3.64
C ALA A 113 -7.39 5.72 4.29
N VAL A 114 -6.21 5.73 3.65
CA VAL A 114 -5.01 5.08 4.16
C VAL A 114 -3.78 5.94 3.93
N LEU A 115 -2.82 5.89 4.86
CA LEU A 115 -1.52 6.55 4.77
C LEU A 115 -0.47 5.81 5.60
N TRP A 116 0.80 6.10 5.32
CA TRP A 116 1.96 5.59 6.06
C TRP A 116 2.68 6.76 6.73
N THR A 117 3.03 6.62 8.00
CA THR A 117 3.64 7.69 8.78
C THR A 117 4.25 7.17 10.08
N GLU A 118 5.25 7.88 10.59
CA GLU A 118 5.76 7.69 11.96
C GLU A 118 5.11 8.65 12.97
N ILE A 119 4.26 9.58 12.52
CA ILE A 119 3.66 10.64 13.37
C ILE A 119 2.22 10.26 13.76
N HIS A 120 2.05 9.09 14.38
CA HIS A 120 0.73 8.48 14.62
C HIS A 120 -0.25 9.39 15.37
N ASP A 121 0.22 10.07 16.42
CA ASP A 121 -0.64 10.91 17.27
C ASP A 121 -1.25 12.09 16.51
N PHE A 122 -0.55 12.61 15.48
CA PHE A 122 -1.11 13.64 14.63
C PHE A 122 -2.34 13.14 13.88
N TYR A 123 -2.21 11.98 13.22
CA TYR A 123 -3.28 11.42 12.38
C TYR A 123 -4.41 10.79 13.20
N ARG A 124 -4.13 10.27 14.39
CA ARG A 124 -5.17 9.81 15.35
C ARG A 124 -6.16 10.90 15.70
N ARG A 125 -5.69 12.15 15.89
CA ARG A 125 -6.58 13.30 16.14
C ARG A 125 -7.51 13.63 14.97
N ILE A 126 -7.20 13.14 13.78
CA ILE A 126 -8.02 13.29 12.56
C ILE A 126 -8.82 12.00 12.27
N GLY A 127 -8.81 11.04 13.22
CA GLY A 127 -9.59 9.81 13.22
C GLY A 127 -9.03 8.71 12.31
N PHE A 128 -7.73 8.70 12.08
CA PHE A 128 -7.03 7.51 11.60
C PHE A 128 -6.63 6.60 12.77
N GLU A 129 -6.52 5.30 12.52
CA GLU A 129 -5.99 4.34 13.50
C GLU A 129 -5.00 3.38 12.84
N LEU A 130 -4.00 2.90 13.59
CA LEU A 130 -3.11 1.85 13.12
C LEU A 130 -3.90 0.56 12.89
N ALA A 131 -3.87 0.06 11.66
CA ALA A 131 -4.67 -1.08 11.26
C ALA A 131 -4.11 -1.81 10.05
N GLY A 132 -4.67 -3.00 9.78
CA GLY A 132 -4.11 -3.91 8.79
C GLY A 132 -2.86 -4.62 9.32
N PHE A 133 -2.33 -5.53 8.50
CA PHE A 133 -1.18 -6.35 8.86
C PHE A 133 -0.13 -6.33 7.76
N GLU A 134 1.11 -6.18 8.18
CA GLU A 134 2.29 -6.39 7.38
C GLU A 134 3.14 -7.47 8.03
N GLN A 135 3.70 -8.36 7.21
CA GLN A 135 4.72 -9.31 7.64
C GLN A 135 6.01 -9.04 6.89
N THR A 136 7.09 -8.99 7.64
CA THR A 136 8.43 -8.68 7.17
C THR A 136 9.30 -9.90 7.40
N PHE A 137 9.93 -10.41 6.34
CA PHE A 137 10.79 -11.60 6.38
C PHE A 137 12.23 -11.24 6.02
N PHE A 138 13.17 -11.53 6.90
CA PHE A 138 14.58 -11.18 6.71
C PHE A 138 15.36 -12.35 6.08
N ILE A 139 15.82 -12.16 4.84
CA ILE A 139 16.53 -13.17 4.07
C ILE A 139 18.03 -12.89 4.15
N GLU A 140 18.72 -13.63 5.03
CA GLU A 140 20.18 -13.54 5.21
C GLU A 140 20.93 -14.81 4.79
N ASN A 141 20.24 -15.95 4.72
CA ASN A 141 20.80 -17.25 4.36
C ASN A 141 20.11 -17.82 3.11
N GLN A 142 20.82 -18.71 2.40
CA GLN A 142 20.20 -19.46 1.31
C GLN A 142 19.07 -20.35 1.84
N LEU A 143 17.95 -20.32 1.14
CA LEU A 143 16.74 -21.08 1.45
C LEU A 143 16.82 -22.45 0.78
N GLU A 144 16.38 -23.50 1.46
CA GLU A 144 16.20 -24.80 0.82
C GLU A 144 15.12 -24.69 -0.27
N VAL A 145 15.39 -25.16 -1.49
CA VAL A 145 14.47 -25.02 -2.63
C VAL A 145 14.11 -26.36 -3.24
N THR A 146 12.87 -26.46 -3.71
CA THR A 146 12.35 -27.59 -4.47
C THR A 146 11.74 -27.12 -5.78
N GLY A 147 11.57 -28.02 -6.74
CA GLY A 147 10.86 -27.76 -8.00
C GLY A 147 11.77 -27.74 -9.22
N ALA A 148 11.19 -27.40 -10.37
CA ALA A 148 11.92 -27.33 -11.63
C ALA A 148 12.96 -26.20 -11.60
N LYS A 149 14.07 -26.43 -12.32
CA LYS A 149 15.13 -25.42 -12.48
C LYS A 149 14.61 -24.23 -13.30
N LEU A 150 14.85 -23.02 -12.80
CA LEU A 150 14.49 -21.77 -13.45
C LEU A 150 15.75 -21.02 -13.92
N ALA A 151 15.59 -20.15 -14.91
CA ALA A 151 16.57 -19.16 -15.33
C ALA A 151 16.23 -17.81 -14.70
N PHE A 152 17.23 -17.10 -14.16
CA PHE A 152 17.03 -15.85 -13.44
C PHE A 152 17.65 -14.66 -14.17
N ARG A 153 17.01 -13.49 -14.08
CA ARG A 153 17.51 -12.25 -14.67
C ARG A 153 17.20 -11.05 -13.78
N THR A 154 18.11 -10.09 -13.77
CA THR A 154 17.91 -8.75 -13.21
C THR A 154 17.75 -7.78 -14.39
N THR A 155 16.52 -7.43 -14.74
CA THR A 155 16.23 -6.56 -15.88
C THR A 155 14.81 -6.02 -15.81
N THR A 156 14.62 -4.77 -16.19
CA THR A 156 13.30 -4.16 -16.38
C THR A 156 12.78 -4.34 -17.82
N GLN A 157 13.59 -4.89 -18.72
CA GLN A 157 13.21 -5.23 -20.10
C GLN A 157 12.41 -6.53 -20.12
N VAL A 158 11.21 -6.47 -19.57
CA VAL A 158 10.26 -7.57 -19.44
C VAL A 158 8.93 -7.11 -20.00
N ASP A 159 8.21 -7.99 -20.70
CA ASP A 159 6.86 -7.70 -21.17
C ASP A 159 5.94 -7.37 -19.98
N PRO A 160 5.40 -6.14 -19.90
CA PRO A 160 4.48 -5.74 -18.84
C PRO A 160 3.26 -6.66 -18.72
N GLU A 161 2.82 -7.27 -19.82
CA GLU A 161 1.68 -8.21 -19.81
C GLU A 161 2.01 -9.50 -19.05
N ALA A 162 3.25 -9.97 -19.11
CA ALA A 162 3.69 -11.14 -18.36
C ALA A 162 3.68 -10.89 -16.84
N ILE A 163 4.15 -9.70 -16.43
CA ILE A 163 4.10 -9.25 -15.03
C ILE A 163 2.66 -9.12 -14.57
N TYR A 164 1.84 -8.42 -15.35
CA TYR A 164 0.42 -8.22 -15.07
C TYR A 164 -0.32 -9.55 -14.88
N ARG A 165 -0.09 -10.54 -15.77
CA ARG A 165 -0.69 -11.87 -15.68
C ARG A 165 -0.34 -12.60 -14.38
N LEU A 166 0.91 -12.51 -13.90
CA LEU A 166 1.28 -13.11 -12.63
C LEU A 166 0.58 -12.42 -11.45
N MET A 167 0.51 -11.09 -11.47
CA MET A 167 -0.17 -10.32 -10.42
C MET A 167 -1.66 -10.62 -10.33
N GLN A 168 -2.34 -10.90 -11.45
CA GLN A 168 -3.77 -11.28 -11.46
C GLN A 168 -4.07 -12.58 -10.70
N LYS A 169 -3.05 -13.36 -10.32
CA LYS A 169 -3.22 -14.55 -9.49
C LYS A 169 -3.39 -14.23 -8.00
N HIS A 170 -3.10 -12.99 -7.59
CA HIS A 170 -3.29 -12.57 -6.21
C HIS A 170 -4.78 -12.53 -5.84
N THR A 171 -5.10 -13.08 -4.68
CA THR A 171 -6.49 -13.04 -4.16
C THR A 171 -6.87 -11.67 -3.59
N VAL A 172 -5.86 -10.88 -3.22
CA VAL A 172 -6.02 -9.48 -2.80
C VAL A 172 -5.11 -8.61 -3.67
N MET A 173 -5.69 -7.67 -4.38
CA MET A 173 -4.93 -6.78 -5.26
C MET A 173 -5.64 -5.47 -5.54
N THR A 174 -4.84 -4.45 -5.81
CA THR A 174 -5.32 -3.21 -6.41
C THR A 174 -5.65 -3.45 -7.87
N HIS A 175 -6.80 -2.97 -8.32
CA HIS A 175 -7.13 -2.94 -9.73
C HIS A 175 -6.19 -1.96 -10.44
N ARG A 176 -5.35 -2.50 -11.31
CA ARG A 176 -4.38 -1.76 -12.12
C ARG A 176 -4.64 -1.98 -13.60
N SER A 177 -4.28 -1.00 -14.40
CA SER A 177 -4.18 -1.13 -15.85
C SER A 177 -2.79 -1.59 -16.27
N LEU A 178 -2.68 -2.14 -17.49
CA LEU A 178 -1.39 -2.49 -18.09
C LEU A 178 -0.46 -1.28 -18.23
N GLU A 179 -1.03 -0.09 -18.47
CA GLU A 179 -0.27 1.15 -18.57
C GLU A 179 0.33 1.55 -17.22
N GLU A 180 -0.38 1.35 -16.11
CA GLU A 180 0.19 1.57 -14.78
C GLU A 180 1.37 0.63 -14.51
N VAL A 181 1.26 -0.65 -14.89
CA VAL A 181 2.39 -1.59 -14.79
C VAL A 181 3.60 -1.11 -15.60
N ARG A 182 3.40 -0.62 -16.83
CA ARG A 182 4.49 -0.03 -17.65
C ARG A 182 5.18 1.12 -16.93
N ARG A 183 4.40 2.02 -16.32
CA ARG A 183 4.93 3.18 -15.59
C ARG A 183 5.67 2.75 -14.33
N PHE A 184 5.16 1.75 -13.61
CA PHE A 184 5.82 1.23 -12.41
C PHE A 184 7.16 0.54 -12.71
N LEU A 185 7.30 -0.12 -13.86
CA LEU A 185 8.58 -0.69 -14.31
C LEU A 185 9.65 0.36 -14.63
N GLN A 186 9.27 1.64 -14.74
CA GLN A 186 10.16 2.76 -15.01
C GLN A 186 10.51 3.56 -13.76
N ILE A 187 10.02 3.16 -12.58
CA ILE A 187 10.34 3.85 -11.32
C ILE A 187 11.86 3.79 -11.11
N PRO A 188 12.53 4.94 -10.88
CA PRO A 188 13.97 4.99 -10.68
C PRO A 188 14.37 4.20 -9.43
N ASN A 189 15.62 3.73 -9.40
CA ASN A 189 16.16 2.96 -8.27
C ASN A 189 15.28 1.77 -7.83
N SER A 190 14.55 1.18 -8.78
CA SER A 190 13.79 -0.07 -8.60
C SER A 190 14.48 -1.17 -9.39
N THR A 191 14.73 -2.31 -8.74
CA THR A 191 15.36 -3.48 -9.34
C THR A 191 14.33 -4.58 -9.53
N LEU A 192 14.10 -4.98 -10.78
CA LEU A 192 13.23 -6.11 -11.13
C LEU A 192 14.06 -7.40 -11.26
N TYR A 193 13.70 -8.39 -10.46
CA TYR A 193 14.22 -9.75 -10.53
C TYR A 193 13.14 -10.66 -11.11
N THR A 194 13.53 -11.57 -12.01
CA THR A 194 12.60 -12.47 -12.70
C THR A 194 13.13 -13.90 -12.72
N ALA A 195 12.20 -14.86 -12.59
CA ALA A 195 12.45 -16.29 -12.75
C ALA A 195 11.63 -16.83 -13.92
N TRP A 196 12.31 -17.56 -14.81
CA TRP A 196 11.76 -18.05 -16.07
C TRP A 196 11.89 -19.57 -16.14
N SER A 197 10.87 -20.25 -16.61
CA SER A 197 10.97 -21.65 -17.00
C SER A 197 11.87 -21.81 -18.23
N LEU A 198 12.31 -23.04 -18.50
CA LEU A 198 13.20 -23.34 -19.64
C LEU A 198 12.54 -23.08 -21.01
N ASP A 199 11.20 -23.12 -21.08
CA ASP A 199 10.41 -22.75 -22.26
C ASP A 199 10.13 -21.24 -22.36
N GLY A 200 10.70 -20.42 -21.48
CA GLY A 200 10.66 -18.95 -21.57
C GLY A 200 9.41 -18.31 -20.98
N ARG A 201 8.62 -19.03 -20.17
CA ARG A 201 7.48 -18.45 -19.44
C ARG A 201 7.95 -17.82 -18.13
N LEU A 202 7.44 -16.63 -17.82
CA LEU A 202 7.70 -15.97 -16.54
C LEU A 202 6.95 -16.72 -15.42
N GLU A 203 7.70 -17.25 -14.46
CA GLU A 203 7.19 -18.06 -13.33
C GLU A 203 7.10 -17.27 -12.02
N ALA A 204 8.01 -16.32 -11.81
CA ALA A 204 7.96 -15.42 -10.68
C ALA A 204 8.67 -14.10 -11.00
N PHE A 205 8.30 -13.05 -10.27
CA PHE A 205 9.05 -11.80 -10.22
C PHE A 205 9.05 -11.23 -8.81
N ALA A 206 10.02 -10.36 -8.55
CA ALA A 206 10.15 -9.58 -7.32
C ALA A 206 10.77 -8.22 -7.65
N VAL A 207 10.30 -7.16 -6.98
CA VAL A 207 10.77 -5.79 -7.14
C VAL A 207 11.33 -5.31 -5.82
N GLU A 208 12.57 -4.84 -5.85
CA GLU A 208 13.24 -4.18 -4.73
C GLU A 208 13.41 -2.71 -5.01
N GLY A 209 13.23 -1.86 -4.00
CA GLY A 209 13.46 -0.42 -4.13
C GLY A 209 12.34 0.28 -4.89
N LYS A 210 12.13 1.56 -4.55
CA LYS A 210 11.14 2.42 -5.18
C LYS A 210 11.57 3.88 -5.04
N GLY A 211 12.42 4.35 -5.95
CA GLY A 211 13.00 5.69 -5.85
C GLY A 211 13.88 5.81 -4.60
N ALA A 212 13.63 6.84 -3.79
CA ALA A 212 14.31 7.01 -2.51
C ALA A 212 13.84 6.02 -1.42
N ASP A 213 12.69 5.37 -1.61
CA ASP A 213 12.06 4.51 -0.61
C ASP A 213 12.34 3.02 -0.84
N LEU A 214 12.03 2.20 0.19
CA LEU A 214 12.01 0.73 0.13
C LEU A 214 13.32 0.09 -0.36
N ARG A 215 14.44 0.77 -0.16
CA ARG A 215 15.78 0.22 -0.45
C ARG A 215 16.00 -1.02 0.41
N ASP A 216 16.44 -2.10 -0.22
CA ASP A 216 16.64 -3.42 0.41
C ASP A 216 15.34 -4.09 0.90
N TYR A 217 14.19 -3.57 0.48
CA TYR A 217 12.87 -4.20 0.66
C TYR A 217 12.32 -4.66 -0.68
N VAL A 218 12.04 -5.97 -0.79
CA VAL A 218 11.18 -6.54 -1.81
C VAL A 218 9.73 -6.27 -1.41
N HIS A 219 9.06 -5.40 -2.16
CA HIS A 219 7.73 -4.85 -1.82
C HIS A 219 6.63 -5.19 -2.82
N GLU A 220 7.01 -5.77 -3.96
CA GLU A 220 6.11 -6.25 -4.99
C GLU A 220 6.64 -7.57 -5.52
N TRP A 221 5.80 -8.61 -5.57
CA TRP A 221 6.19 -9.93 -6.02
C TRP A 221 4.97 -10.77 -6.42
N ALA A 222 5.19 -11.74 -7.30
CA ALA A 222 4.20 -12.77 -7.62
C ALA A 222 4.89 -14.02 -8.15
N GLY A 223 4.27 -15.19 -7.93
CA GLY A 223 4.79 -16.48 -8.35
C GLY A 223 4.34 -17.59 -7.41
N SER A 224 4.63 -18.85 -7.75
CA SER A 224 4.48 -19.95 -6.80
C SER A 224 5.53 -19.85 -5.69
N VAL A 225 5.25 -20.41 -4.51
CA VAL A 225 6.21 -20.44 -3.39
C VAL A 225 7.54 -21.05 -3.82
N SER A 226 7.53 -22.16 -4.57
CA SER A 226 8.76 -22.79 -5.07
C SER A 226 9.59 -21.87 -5.98
N SER A 227 8.93 -21.12 -6.87
CA SER A 227 9.61 -20.19 -7.78
C SER A 227 10.12 -18.96 -7.04
N LEU A 228 9.36 -18.45 -6.05
CA LEU A 228 9.76 -17.32 -5.22
C LEU A 228 10.97 -17.64 -4.35
N LEU A 229 11.01 -18.80 -3.68
CA LEU A 229 12.17 -19.20 -2.87
C LEU A 229 13.45 -19.30 -3.72
N GLN A 230 13.36 -19.86 -4.92
CA GLN A 230 14.48 -19.88 -5.87
C GLN A 230 14.89 -18.46 -6.30
N LEU A 231 13.92 -17.58 -6.57
CA LEU A 231 14.18 -16.19 -6.92
C LEU A 231 14.83 -15.42 -5.76
N PHE A 232 14.41 -15.64 -4.52
CA PHE A 232 15.01 -15.01 -3.34
C PHE A 232 16.45 -15.46 -3.12
N ASN A 233 16.78 -16.74 -3.36
CA ASN A 233 18.17 -17.19 -3.39
C ASN A 233 18.99 -16.47 -4.46
N PHE A 234 18.44 -16.31 -5.66
CA PHE A 234 19.09 -15.53 -6.72
C PHE A 234 19.33 -14.07 -6.31
N ILE A 235 18.36 -13.43 -5.67
CA ILE A 235 18.48 -12.06 -5.15
C ILE A 235 19.59 -12.00 -4.09
N LEU A 236 19.58 -12.91 -3.10
CA LEU A 236 20.60 -12.96 -2.05
C LEU A 236 22.01 -13.09 -2.63
N MET A 237 22.21 -14.02 -3.57
CA MET A 237 23.50 -14.23 -4.24
C MET A 237 23.91 -13.03 -5.09
N THR A 238 22.97 -12.40 -5.80
CA THR A 238 23.25 -11.23 -6.66
C THR A 238 23.62 -10.01 -5.83
N LYS A 239 22.91 -9.77 -4.72
CA LYS A 239 23.17 -8.65 -3.82
C LYS A 239 24.39 -8.87 -2.95
N ASN A 240 24.72 -10.12 -2.63
CA ASN A 240 25.74 -10.53 -1.67
C ASN A 240 25.58 -9.83 -0.30
N ARG A 241 24.33 -9.59 0.11
CA ARG A 241 23.95 -9.03 1.41
C ARG A 241 22.48 -9.36 1.72
N PRO A 242 22.08 -9.37 3.00
CA PRO A 242 20.70 -9.61 3.38
C PRO A 242 19.73 -8.58 2.80
N PHE A 243 18.47 -8.97 2.68
CA PHE A 243 17.38 -8.11 2.28
C PHE A 243 16.08 -8.55 2.93
N THR A 244 15.06 -7.72 2.81
CA THR A 244 13.78 -7.92 3.46
C THR A 244 12.69 -8.17 2.43
N VAL A 245 11.81 -9.13 2.68
CA VAL A 245 10.59 -9.35 1.89
C VAL A 245 9.39 -8.90 2.71
N ILE A 246 8.59 -7.99 2.15
CA ILE A 246 7.32 -7.58 2.73
C ILE A 246 6.19 -8.43 2.10
N ALA A 247 5.29 -8.93 2.93
CA ALA A 247 4.15 -9.72 2.48
C ALA A 247 2.88 -9.43 3.31
N PRO A 248 1.70 -9.58 2.71
CA PRO A 248 0.47 -9.58 3.48
C PRO A 248 0.36 -10.82 4.37
N ARG A 249 -0.25 -10.66 5.55
CA ARG A 249 -0.51 -11.75 6.50
C ARG A 249 -1.31 -12.94 5.93
N HIS A 250 -2.10 -12.69 4.88
CA HIS A 250 -2.89 -13.74 4.23
C HIS A 250 -2.10 -14.56 3.19
N SER A 251 -0.82 -14.25 2.91
CA SER A 251 0.09 -15.08 2.10
C SER A 251 0.64 -16.26 2.92
N GLN A 252 -0.26 -17.06 3.49
CA GLN A 252 0.04 -18.11 4.47
C GLN A 252 1.04 -19.15 3.94
N SER A 253 0.92 -19.59 2.69
CA SER A 253 1.82 -20.60 2.12
C SER A 253 3.27 -20.10 2.01
N LEU A 254 3.47 -18.80 1.73
CA LEU A 254 4.81 -18.23 1.70
C LEU A 254 5.35 -18.07 3.12
N ALA A 255 4.54 -17.56 4.05
CA ALA A 255 4.91 -17.41 5.45
C ALA A 255 5.32 -18.76 6.08
N GLN A 256 4.53 -19.83 5.87
CA GLN A 256 4.84 -21.18 6.33
C GLN A 256 6.14 -21.72 5.73
N ALA A 257 6.40 -21.43 4.44
CA ALA A 257 7.63 -21.85 3.80
C ALA A 257 8.86 -21.14 4.36
N PHE A 258 8.73 -19.87 4.75
CA PHE A 258 9.78 -19.13 5.45
C PHE A 258 9.98 -19.63 6.89
N GLU A 259 8.90 -19.87 7.64
CA GLU A 259 8.96 -20.45 8.99
C GLU A 259 9.67 -21.81 9.00
N ALA A 260 9.36 -22.68 8.03
CA ALA A 260 10.02 -23.99 7.89
C ALA A 260 11.52 -23.91 7.57
N ARG A 261 12.06 -22.71 7.34
CA ARG A 261 13.47 -22.42 7.02
C ARG A 261 14.10 -21.46 8.03
N ASP A 262 13.47 -21.29 9.18
CA ASP A 262 13.93 -20.42 10.27
C ASP A 262 14.20 -18.96 9.81
N VAL A 263 13.47 -18.50 8.79
CA VAL A 263 13.54 -17.10 8.34
C VAL A 263 12.91 -16.21 9.40
N LEU A 264 13.66 -15.22 9.88
CA LEU A 264 13.17 -14.25 10.86
C LEU A 264 11.95 -13.50 10.30
N ARG A 265 10.85 -13.54 11.05
CA ARG A 265 9.62 -12.80 10.78
C ARG A 265 9.41 -11.70 11.82
N VAL A 266 9.04 -10.52 11.34
CA VAL A 266 8.50 -9.43 12.17
C VAL A 266 7.08 -9.13 11.68
N ASP A 267 6.14 -9.05 12.63
CA ASP A 267 4.75 -8.68 12.36
C ASP A 267 4.54 -7.20 12.70
N GLY A 268 3.88 -6.45 11.82
CA GLY A 268 3.61 -5.02 11.95
C GLY A 268 2.23 -4.63 11.46
N HIS A 269 1.95 -3.32 11.48
CA HIS A 269 0.74 -2.75 10.89
C HIS A 269 0.99 -2.36 9.45
N LEU A 270 -0.01 -2.53 8.59
CA LEU A 270 0.08 -2.08 7.21
C LEU A 270 0.21 -0.56 7.14
N GLY A 271 -0.58 0.18 7.92
CA GLY A 271 -0.55 1.64 7.94
C GLY A 271 -1.63 2.21 8.83
N MET A 272 -1.92 3.49 8.67
CA MET A 272 -3.03 4.13 9.36
C MET A 272 -4.26 4.19 8.45
N ILE A 273 -5.41 3.72 8.95
CA ILE A 273 -6.66 3.62 8.20
C ILE A 273 -7.74 4.45 8.89
N LYS A 274 -8.56 5.15 8.10
CA LYS A 274 -9.75 5.89 8.55
C LYS A 274 -10.98 5.43 7.79
N ALA A 275 -12.08 5.18 8.50
CA ALA A 275 -13.37 4.96 7.87
C ALA A 275 -13.91 6.29 7.31
N LEU A 276 -14.31 6.29 6.04
CA LEU A 276 -14.92 7.44 5.37
C LEU A 276 -16.43 7.26 5.18
N ASN A 277 -16.87 6.01 5.03
CA ASN A 277 -18.27 5.67 4.86
C ASN A 277 -18.61 4.39 5.65
N ARG A 278 -18.84 4.55 6.95
CA ARG A 278 -19.18 3.44 7.86
C ARG A 278 -20.43 2.67 7.42
N PRO A 279 -21.55 3.30 6.99
CA PRO A 279 -22.70 2.56 6.48
C PRO A 279 -22.37 1.69 5.25
N SER A 280 -21.59 2.22 4.28
CA SER A 280 -21.14 1.45 3.11
C SER A 280 -20.27 0.27 3.51
N LEU A 281 -19.28 0.49 4.39
CA LEU A 281 -18.40 -0.56 4.90
C LEU A 281 -19.20 -1.65 5.62
N MET A 282 -20.11 -1.25 6.51
CA MET A 282 -20.99 -2.17 7.23
C MET A 282 -21.82 -3.01 6.25
N ALA A 283 -22.46 -2.37 5.27
CA ALA A 283 -23.28 -3.07 4.28
C ALA A 283 -22.46 -4.08 3.43
N LYS A 284 -21.21 -3.74 3.08
CA LYS A 284 -20.30 -4.66 2.37
C LYS A 284 -19.94 -5.86 3.22
N VAL A 285 -19.58 -5.65 4.49
CA VAL A 285 -19.19 -6.71 5.42
C VAL A 285 -20.39 -7.58 5.80
N GLN A 286 -21.55 -6.98 6.08
CA GLN A 286 -22.79 -7.73 6.32
C GLN A 286 -23.19 -8.59 5.12
N ARG A 287 -23.02 -8.09 3.89
CA ARG A 287 -23.27 -8.89 2.69
C ARG A 287 -22.33 -10.09 2.60
N ALA A 288 -21.04 -9.89 2.90
CA ALA A 288 -20.07 -10.98 2.95
C ALA A 288 -20.41 -12.02 4.04
N LEU A 289 -20.97 -11.56 5.17
CA LEU A 289 -21.43 -12.40 6.28
C LEU A 289 -22.89 -12.87 6.14
N GLY A 290 -23.59 -12.53 5.05
CA GLY A 290 -25.06 -12.65 4.98
C GLY A 290 -25.57 -14.09 5.08
N ALA A 291 -24.82 -15.05 4.54
CA ALA A 291 -25.10 -16.48 4.70
C ALA A 291 -24.90 -16.99 6.14
N TYR A 292 -24.32 -16.16 7.02
CA TYR A 292 -23.85 -16.52 8.35
C TYR A 292 -24.50 -15.67 9.46
N GLY A 293 -25.56 -14.92 9.17
CA GLY A 293 -26.29 -14.15 10.18
C GLY A 293 -25.73 -12.76 10.49
N GLY A 294 -24.67 -12.32 9.81
CA GLY A 294 -24.16 -10.95 9.89
C GLY A 294 -23.31 -10.65 11.13
N LEU A 295 -23.13 -9.35 11.40
CA LEU A 295 -22.47 -8.83 12.60
C LEU A 295 -23.53 -8.52 13.67
N PRO A 296 -23.20 -8.65 14.96
CA PRO A 296 -24.10 -8.30 16.06
C PRO A 296 -24.30 -6.78 16.15
N ALA A 297 -25.39 -6.33 16.78
CA ALA A 297 -25.80 -4.91 16.82
C ALA A 297 -24.81 -4.03 17.62
N GLU A 298 -24.03 -4.64 18.50
CA GLU A 298 -22.97 -4.03 19.30
C GLU A 298 -21.91 -3.34 18.43
N VAL A 299 -21.74 -3.77 17.17
CA VAL A 299 -20.82 -3.12 16.24
C VAL A 299 -21.22 -1.67 15.95
N ASP A 300 -22.51 -1.33 16.02
CA ASP A 300 -22.98 0.05 15.80
C ASP A 300 -22.54 1.00 16.92
N GLN A 301 -22.17 0.48 18.09
CA GLN A 301 -21.73 1.26 19.25
C GLN A 301 -20.22 1.48 19.31
N LEU A 302 -19.43 0.79 18.48
CA LEU A 302 -17.99 0.97 18.44
C LEU A 302 -17.63 2.41 18.05
N ASN A 303 -16.57 2.95 18.65
CA ASN A 303 -15.94 4.16 18.13
C ASN A 303 -15.24 3.86 16.79
N ASP A 304 -14.79 4.88 16.07
CA ASP A 304 -14.19 4.71 14.74
C ASP A 304 -12.90 3.87 14.76
N ALA A 305 -12.09 3.99 15.81
CA ALA A 305 -10.84 3.25 15.95
C ALA A 305 -11.12 1.74 16.13
N ASP A 306 -12.03 1.39 17.04
CA ASP A 306 -12.43 0.01 17.28
C ASP A 306 -13.17 -0.59 16.08
N PHE A 307 -13.97 0.21 15.37
CA PHE A 307 -14.60 -0.22 14.13
C PHE A 307 -13.56 -0.55 13.04
N ILE A 308 -12.55 0.30 12.86
CA ILE A 308 -11.44 0.05 11.93
C ILE A 308 -10.64 -1.19 12.34
N ARG A 309 -10.32 -1.33 13.64
CA ARG A 309 -9.59 -2.48 14.17
C ARG A 309 -10.39 -3.77 14.07
N LEU A 310 -11.72 -3.73 14.24
CA LEU A 310 -12.59 -4.88 13.96
C LEU A 310 -12.47 -5.32 12.50
N LEU A 311 -12.52 -4.38 11.56
CA LEU A 311 -12.52 -4.69 10.14
C LEU A 311 -11.15 -5.12 9.62
N PHE A 312 -10.06 -4.49 10.05
CA PHE A 312 -8.74 -4.68 9.44
C PHE A 312 -7.69 -5.23 10.42
N GLY A 313 -8.04 -5.39 11.70
CA GLY A 313 -7.11 -5.71 12.77
C GLY A 313 -6.29 -4.49 13.21
N PRO A 314 -5.52 -4.61 14.31
CA PRO A 314 -5.44 -5.79 15.18
C PRO A 314 -6.69 -5.93 16.07
N HIS A 315 -7.14 -7.17 16.28
CA HIS A 315 -8.20 -7.49 17.23
C HIS A 315 -7.65 -7.60 18.64
N ASP A 316 -8.27 -6.90 19.59
CA ASP A 316 -7.98 -7.04 21.02
C ASP A 316 -9.14 -7.72 21.77
N GLU A 317 -8.99 -7.86 23.08
CA GLU A 317 -9.98 -8.48 23.96
C GLU A 317 -11.32 -7.75 23.92
N ALA A 318 -11.33 -6.43 23.72
CA ALA A 318 -12.57 -5.65 23.65
C ALA A 318 -13.44 -6.02 22.44
N LEU A 319 -12.82 -6.47 21.35
CA LEU A 319 -13.52 -6.91 20.13
C LEU A 319 -13.91 -8.40 20.16
N THR A 320 -13.42 -9.17 21.14
CA THR A 320 -13.65 -10.62 21.23
C THR A 320 -15.14 -11.00 21.32
N PRO A 321 -16.00 -10.31 22.10
CA PRO A 321 -17.42 -10.63 22.13
C PRO A 321 -18.10 -10.54 20.75
N ILE A 322 -17.68 -9.59 19.90
CA ILE A 322 -18.20 -9.44 18.54
C ILE A 322 -17.68 -10.58 17.64
N LEU A 323 -16.40 -10.93 17.77
CA LEU A 323 -15.77 -11.96 16.95
C LEU A 323 -16.25 -13.38 17.31
N ASP A 324 -16.60 -13.61 18.56
CA ASP A 324 -17.09 -14.89 19.07
C ASP A 324 -18.61 -15.03 19.03
N PHE A 325 -19.33 -13.96 18.65
CA PHE A 325 -20.77 -14.00 18.43
C PHE A 325 -21.16 -15.09 17.42
N ASN A 326 -20.34 -15.28 16.37
CA ASN A 326 -20.45 -16.39 15.44
C ASN A 326 -19.05 -16.78 14.92
N PRO A 327 -18.65 -18.07 15.00
CA PRO A 327 -17.34 -18.51 14.54
C PRO A 327 -17.02 -18.17 13.08
N ARG A 328 -18.06 -18.02 12.22
CA ARG A 328 -17.92 -17.61 10.82
C ARG A 328 -17.43 -16.17 10.65
N ILE A 329 -17.58 -15.31 11.66
CA ILE A 329 -17.04 -13.93 11.62
C ILE A 329 -15.52 -13.99 11.49
N ARG A 330 -14.85 -14.89 12.21
CA ARG A 330 -13.39 -15.07 12.15
C ARG A 330 -12.87 -15.64 10.83
N GLU A 331 -13.75 -16.15 9.97
CA GLU A 331 -13.38 -16.58 8.61
C GLU A 331 -13.23 -15.39 7.65
N ILE A 332 -13.91 -14.27 7.94
CA ILE A 332 -13.93 -13.07 7.10
C ILE A 332 -13.12 -11.92 7.74
N LEU A 333 -13.21 -11.77 9.06
CA LEU A 333 -12.53 -10.72 9.82
C LEU A 333 -11.28 -11.27 10.52
N PRO A 334 -10.15 -10.52 10.49
CA PRO A 334 -9.99 -9.24 9.82
C PRO A 334 -10.02 -9.41 8.30
N LEU A 335 -10.60 -8.43 7.59
CA LEU A 335 -10.65 -8.40 6.14
C LEU A 335 -9.24 -8.52 5.58
N ARG A 336 -9.08 -9.40 4.59
CA ARG A 336 -7.81 -9.52 3.86
C ARG A 336 -7.59 -8.24 3.07
N PHE A 337 -6.78 -7.35 3.61
CA PHE A 337 -6.48 -6.05 3.03
C PHE A 337 -4.96 -5.89 2.87
N TRP A 338 -4.55 -5.39 1.70
CA TRP A 338 -3.15 -5.15 1.36
C TRP A 338 -3.07 -4.12 0.25
N LEU A 339 -2.09 -3.22 0.36
CA LEU A 339 -1.65 -2.35 -0.73
C LEU A 339 -0.20 -2.69 -1.02
N TRP A 340 0.06 -3.08 -2.26
CA TRP A 340 1.39 -3.49 -2.70
C TRP A 340 2.30 -2.27 -2.84
N GLY A 341 3.62 -2.46 -2.83
CA GLY A 341 4.55 -1.33 -2.77
C GLY A 341 4.44 -0.35 -3.94
N TRP A 342 4.05 -0.80 -5.14
CA TRP A 342 3.75 0.13 -6.25
C TRP A 342 2.52 1.02 -6.03
N ASP A 343 1.60 0.65 -5.14
CA ASP A 343 0.41 1.45 -4.81
C ASP A 343 0.61 2.43 -3.64
N SER A 344 1.71 2.31 -2.88
CA SER A 344 2.03 3.23 -1.78
C SER A 344 2.43 4.62 -2.28
N ILE A 345 2.27 5.68 -1.46
CA ILE A 345 2.53 7.08 -1.82
C ILE A 345 3.20 7.82 -0.68
#